data_AF-A0A0L8HGF0-F1
#
_entry.id   AF-A0A0L8HGF0-F1
#
_cell.length_a   1.000
_cell.length_b   1.000
_cell.length_c   1.000
_cell.angle_alpha   90.00
_cell.angle_beta   90.00
_cell.angle_gamma   90.00
#
_symmetry.space_group_name_H-M   'P 1'
#
loop_
_entity.id
_entity.type
_entity.pdbx_description
1 polymer ?
#
loop_
_entity_poly.entity_id
_entity_poly.type
_entity_poly.pdbx_seq_one_letter_code
_entity_poly.pdbx_strand_id
1 'polypeptide(L)'
;MEFYLREGEPYLRTSHGTMICYWDGIAHYAMYLVMLTAQSWNQNYREVGLYWVGSIVHSMFILLPGGVIGKYPIKWVIFLNVPYLVIPIWVGVNLLQDRPRVQVLNTDGNQSSKWAFLKKDPKAILFLIYFLGASFVAVLRAFAVLGGDHIFKSYLINMEPYLMDPSAFPKMQMLVYLFYFLPYYISMIVFLLSTQTSLISWVIDFSFIHAGAAAQAQFSHIGSSLHYRTPYSLRVPQKTSYWFTFWGINLSLLMVPQLFMLYCQSKVVPIVEEEGPDIKRSMATMNSQESLDAIDRLVENATRNRKIALQPK
;
A
#
# COMPACT_ATOMS: atom_id res chain seq x y z
N MET A 1 -20.72 -24.82 4.47
CA MET A 1 -19.39 -24.45 3.91
C MET A 1 -18.87 -25.46 2.89
N GLU A 2 -18.95 -26.76 3.15
CA GLU A 2 -18.41 -27.79 2.23
C GLU A 2 -19.02 -27.75 0.82
N PHE A 3 -20.33 -27.48 0.71
CA PHE A 3 -21.00 -27.26 -0.57
C PHE A 3 -20.40 -26.06 -1.35
N TYR A 4 -20.16 -24.92 -0.71
CA TYR A 4 -19.57 -23.74 -1.37
C TYR A 4 -18.11 -23.97 -1.79
N LEU A 5 -17.33 -24.66 -0.95
CA LEU A 5 -15.93 -25.01 -1.26
C LEU A 5 -15.82 -26.12 -2.33
N ARG A 6 -16.91 -26.80 -2.66
CA ARG A 6 -16.93 -27.83 -3.70
C ARG A 6 -17.55 -27.30 -4.99
N GLU A 7 -18.65 -26.57 -4.85
CA GLU A 7 -19.48 -26.11 -5.95
C GLU A 7 -19.28 -24.65 -6.35
N GLY A 8 -18.81 -23.80 -5.44
CA GLY A 8 -18.51 -22.40 -5.71
C GLY A 8 -17.05 -22.17 -6.08
N GLU A 9 -16.18 -22.19 -5.06
CA GLU A 9 -14.78 -21.78 -5.18
C GLU A 9 -13.84 -22.90 -4.70
N PRO A 10 -13.66 -23.96 -5.51
CA PRO A 10 -12.85 -25.12 -5.12
C PRO A 10 -11.37 -24.79 -4.90
N TYR A 11 -10.87 -23.70 -5.49
CA TYR A 11 -9.51 -23.24 -5.25
C TYR A 11 -9.25 -22.79 -3.81
N LEU A 12 -10.28 -22.39 -3.05
CA LEU A 12 -10.13 -22.04 -1.63
C LEU A 12 -9.75 -23.23 -0.76
N ARG A 13 -9.90 -24.46 -1.26
CA ARG A 13 -9.43 -25.69 -0.58
C ARG A 13 -7.93 -25.92 -0.71
N THR A 14 -7.24 -25.18 -1.58
CA THR A 14 -5.77 -25.24 -1.67
C THR A 14 -5.12 -24.62 -0.44
N SER A 15 -3.84 -24.92 -0.19
CA SER A 15 -3.08 -24.25 0.87
C SER A 15 -3.08 -22.74 0.67
N HIS A 16 -2.85 -22.27 -0.56
CA HIS A 16 -2.90 -20.85 -0.90
C HIS A 16 -4.23 -20.19 -0.60
N GLY A 17 -5.32 -20.75 -1.13
CA GLY A 17 -6.66 -20.22 -0.86
C GLY A 17 -7.00 -20.21 0.63
N THR A 18 -6.55 -21.21 1.38
CA THR A 18 -6.72 -21.25 2.84
C THR A 18 -5.99 -20.10 3.53
N MET A 19 -4.73 -19.83 3.15
CA MET A 19 -3.97 -18.73 3.75
C MET A 19 -4.56 -17.37 3.40
N ILE A 20 -5.12 -17.20 2.19
CA ILE A 20 -5.83 -15.97 1.85
C ILE A 20 -7.07 -15.80 2.72
N CYS A 21 -7.90 -16.84 2.88
CA CYS A 21 -9.06 -16.76 3.78
C CYS A 21 -8.66 -16.40 5.22
N TYR A 22 -7.53 -16.91 5.72
CA TYR A 22 -7.02 -16.53 7.03
C TYR A 22 -6.60 -15.06 7.07
N TRP A 23 -5.87 -14.58 6.06
CA TRP A 23 -5.47 -13.18 5.97
C TRP A 23 -6.69 -12.24 5.91
N ASP A 24 -7.69 -12.58 5.11
CA ASP A 24 -8.91 -11.78 4.98
C ASP A 24 -9.68 -11.76 6.32
N GLY A 25 -9.77 -12.91 7.00
CA GLY A 25 -10.47 -13.04 8.28
C GLY A 25 -9.77 -12.38 9.47
N ILE A 26 -8.45 -12.16 9.40
CA ILE A 26 -7.68 -11.55 10.50
C ILE A 26 -7.20 -10.13 10.16
N ALA A 27 -6.42 -9.98 9.09
CA ALA A 27 -5.70 -8.76 8.77
C ALA A 27 -6.62 -7.74 8.11
N HIS A 28 -7.36 -8.14 7.05
CA HIS A 28 -8.35 -7.23 6.44
C HIS A 28 -9.45 -6.89 7.43
N TYR A 29 -9.94 -7.87 8.19
CA TYR A 29 -10.91 -7.60 9.25
C TYR A 29 -10.42 -6.55 10.26
N ALA A 30 -9.18 -6.68 10.76
CA ALA A 30 -8.59 -5.69 11.64
C ALA A 30 -8.45 -4.31 10.98
N MET A 31 -8.02 -4.26 9.70
CA MET A 31 -7.95 -3.00 8.95
C MET A 31 -9.32 -2.33 8.80
N TYR A 32 -10.39 -3.10 8.55
CA TYR A 32 -11.75 -2.57 8.51
C TYR A 32 -12.15 -1.93 9.83
N LEU A 33 -11.88 -2.60 10.96
CA LEU A 33 -12.15 -2.04 12.29
C LEU A 33 -11.38 -0.74 12.53
N VAL A 34 -10.11 -0.68 12.14
CA VAL A 34 -9.29 0.54 12.26
C VAL A 34 -9.85 1.66 11.40
N MET A 35 -10.21 1.40 10.14
CA MET A 35 -10.80 2.41 9.26
C MET A 35 -12.16 2.92 9.78
N LEU A 36 -13.02 2.02 10.27
CA LEU A 36 -14.30 2.39 10.89
C LEU A 36 -14.11 3.23 12.16
N THR A 37 -13.11 2.87 12.98
CA THR A 37 -12.79 3.62 14.21
C THR A 37 -12.20 4.99 13.89
N ALA A 38 -11.32 5.08 12.88
CA ALA A 38 -10.80 6.36 12.42
C ALA A 38 -11.94 7.26 11.91
N GLN A 39 -12.88 6.70 11.15
CA GLN A 39 -14.05 7.43 10.68
C GLN A 39 -14.94 7.90 11.84
N SER A 40 -15.16 7.08 12.87
CA SER A 40 -15.99 7.47 14.03
C SER A 40 -15.34 8.55 14.90
N TRP A 41 -14.01 8.64 14.90
CA TRP A 41 -13.24 9.69 15.57
C TRP A 41 -12.86 10.88 14.67
N ASN A 42 -13.39 10.93 13.45
CA ASN A 42 -13.10 11.97 12.45
C ASN A 42 -11.58 12.13 12.17
N GLN A 43 -10.86 11.00 12.18
CA GLN A 43 -9.44 10.89 11.88
C GLN A 43 -9.22 10.40 10.44
N ASN A 44 -8.06 10.72 9.87
CA ASN A 44 -7.72 10.27 8.52
C ASN A 44 -7.39 8.77 8.51
N TYR A 45 -8.04 8.00 7.64
CA TYR A 45 -7.82 6.57 7.46
C TYR A 45 -7.04 6.21 6.18
N ARG A 46 -6.61 7.22 5.41
CA ARG A 46 -6.01 7.06 4.08
C ARG A 46 -4.81 6.12 4.05
N GLU A 47 -3.92 6.22 5.03
CA GLU A 47 -2.71 5.38 5.09
C GLU A 47 -3.08 3.90 5.24
N VAL A 48 -4.00 3.59 6.16
CA VAL A 48 -4.54 2.24 6.35
C VAL A 48 -5.32 1.78 5.11
N GLY A 49 -6.07 2.70 4.49
CA GLY A 49 -6.81 2.44 3.26
C GLY A 49 -5.91 2.05 2.09
N LEU A 50 -4.81 2.78 1.85
CA LEU A 50 -3.84 2.46 0.79
C LEU A 50 -3.15 1.12 1.03
N TYR A 51 -2.80 0.82 2.29
CA TYR A 51 -2.27 -0.47 2.70
C TYR A 51 -3.26 -1.60 2.41
N TRP A 52 -4.52 -1.41 2.81
CA TRP A 52 -5.60 -2.36 2.56
C TRP A 52 -5.82 -2.60 1.07
N VAL A 53 -5.86 -1.53 0.25
CA VAL A 53 -5.98 -1.61 -1.21
C VAL A 53 -4.87 -2.47 -1.80
N GLY A 54 -3.61 -2.19 -1.46
CA GLY A 54 -2.49 -2.98 -1.95
C GLY A 54 -2.59 -4.47 -1.57
N SER A 55 -3.00 -4.73 -0.33
CA SER A 55 -3.18 -6.08 0.19
C SER A 55 -4.27 -6.86 -0.56
N ILE A 56 -5.46 -6.29 -0.71
CA ILE A 56 -6.60 -6.98 -1.34
C ILE A 56 -6.44 -7.09 -2.86
N VAL A 57 -5.90 -6.06 -3.52
CA VAL A 57 -5.60 -6.11 -4.96
C VAL A 57 -4.58 -7.22 -5.24
N HIS A 58 -3.55 -7.37 -4.41
CA HIS A 58 -2.59 -8.45 -4.58
C HIS A 58 -3.23 -9.85 -4.46
N SER A 59 -4.08 -10.07 -3.45
CA SER A 59 -4.86 -11.31 -3.31
C SER A 59 -5.65 -11.63 -4.58
N MET A 60 -6.36 -10.64 -5.13
CA MET A 60 -7.24 -10.83 -6.28
C MET A 60 -6.46 -11.10 -7.58
N PHE A 61 -5.31 -10.45 -7.75
CA PHE A 61 -4.41 -10.67 -8.90
C PHE A 61 -3.82 -12.09 -8.92
N ILE A 62 -3.76 -12.77 -7.78
CA ILE A 62 -3.31 -14.16 -7.71
C ILE A 62 -4.50 -15.13 -7.79
N LEU A 63 -5.55 -14.87 -7.01
CA LEU A 63 -6.69 -15.78 -6.90
C LEU A 63 -7.45 -15.95 -8.20
N LEU A 64 -7.78 -14.85 -8.91
CA LEU A 64 -8.62 -14.96 -10.10
C LEU A 64 -7.88 -15.64 -11.26
N PRO A 65 -6.69 -15.19 -11.68
CA PRO A 65 -5.98 -15.87 -12.76
C PRO A 65 -5.51 -17.26 -12.34
N GLY A 66 -5.11 -17.46 -11.09
CA GLY A 66 -4.72 -18.77 -10.56
C GLY A 66 -5.89 -19.76 -10.51
N GLY A 67 -7.10 -19.28 -10.21
CA GLY A 67 -8.33 -20.08 -10.27
C GLY A 67 -8.72 -20.46 -11.69
N VAL A 68 -8.42 -19.60 -12.68
CA VAL A 68 -8.69 -19.83 -14.12
C VAL A 68 -7.68 -20.81 -14.74
N ILE A 69 -6.39 -20.66 -14.43
CA ILE A 69 -5.29 -21.46 -14.99
C ILE A 69 -5.08 -22.77 -14.21
N GLY A 70 -5.52 -22.80 -12.96
CA GLY A 70 -5.27 -23.89 -12.03
C GLY A 70 -6.00 -25.19 -12.35
N LYS A 71 -5.88 -26.14 -11.42
CA LYS A 71 -6.39 -27.51 -11.55
C LYS A 71 -7.93 -27.62 -11.64
N TYR A 72 -8.67 -26.61 -11.20
CA TYR A 72 -10.13 -26.70 -11.05
C TYR A 72 -10.84 -26.07 -12.24
N PRO A 73 -12.01 -26.61 -12.67
CA PRO A 73 -12.78 -26.01 -13.75
C PRO A 73 -13.32 -24.64 -13.33
N ILE A 74 -13.36 -23.71 -14.29
CA ILE A 74 -13.91 -22.38 -14.10
C ILE A 74 -15.41 -22.50 -13.87
N LYS A 75 -15.90 -21.93 -12.77
CA LYS A 75 -17.33 -21.86 -12.44
C LYS A 75 -17.78 -20.41 -12.46
N TRP A 76 -19.04 -20.17 -12.83
CA TRP A 76 -19.65 -18.83 -12.85
C TRP A 76 -19.61 -18.10 -11.51
N VAL A 77 -19.43 -18.83 -10.40
CA VAL A 77 -19.29 -18.26 -9.06
C VAL A 77 -18.04 -17.37 -8.93
N ILE A 78 -17.02 -17.54 -9.80
CA ILE A 78 -15.83 -16.66 -9.81
C ILE A 78 -16.19 -15.18 -10.03
N PHE A 79 -17.31 -14.90 -10.72
CA PHE A 79 -17.79 -13.54 -10.94
C PHE A 79 -18.26 -12.84 -9.65
N LEU A 80 -18.50 -13.59 -8.56
CA LEU A 80 -18.75 -12.99 -7.24
C LEU A 80 -17.53 -12.23 -6.69
N ASN A 81 -16.34 -12.44 -7.25
CA ASN A 81 -15.15 -11.67 -6.90
C ASN A 81 -15.02 -10.34 -7.66
N VAL A 82 -15.90 -10.05 -8.62
CA VAL A 82 -15.86 -8.78 -9.37
C VAL A 82 -15.99 -7.55 -8.45
N PRO A 83 -16.91 -7.51 -7.47
CA PRO A 83 -16.95 -6.43 -6.48
C PRO A 83 -15.64 -6.28 -5.70
N TYR A 84 -14.97 -7.39 -5.36
CA TYR A 84 -13.67 -7.40 -4.68
C TYR A 84 -12.52 -6.91 -5.56
N LEU A 85 -12.73 -6.78 -6.87
CA LEU A 85 -11.78 -6.13 -7.78
C LEU A 85 -12.12 -4.65 -7.97
N VAL A 86 -13.39 -4.35 -8.24
CA VAL A 86 -13.84 -3.00 -8.60
C VAL A 86 -13.80 -2.05 -7.39
N ILE A 87 -14.30 -2.49 -6.22
CA ILE A 87 -14.40 -1.63 -5.04
C ILE A 87 -13.02 -1.22 -4.54
N PRO A 88 -12.04 -2.11 -4.32
CA PRO A 88 -10.73 -1.68 -3.85
C PRO A 88 -9.97 -0.78 -4.84
N ILE A 89 -10.12 -1.02 -6.15
CA ILE A 89 -9.53 -0.14 -7.16
C ILE A 89 -10.17 1.24 -7.09
N TRP A 90 -11.50 1.31 -7.02
CA TRP A 90 -12.23 2.58 -6.91
C TRP A 90 -11.85 3.34 -5.63
N VAL A 91 -11.84 2.68 -4.47
CA VAL A 91 -11.38 3.27 -3.20
C VAL A 91 -9.93 3.72 -3.32
N GLY A 92 -9.05 2.91 -3.91
CA GLY A 92 -7.65 3.27 -4.13
C GLY A 92 -7.47 4.53 -4.98
N VAL A 93 -8.23 4.66 -6.08
CA VAL A 93 -8.20 5.86 -6.91
C VAL A 93 -8.66 7.09 -6.13
N ASN A 94 -9.76 6.98 -5.37
CA ASN A 94 -10.24 8.10 -4.55
C ASN A 94 -9.21 8.53 -3.50
N LEU A 95 -8.60 7.57 -2.78
CA LEU A 95 -7.57 7.87 -1.77
C LEU A 95 -6.30 8.48 -2.37
N LEU A 96 -5.94 8.09 -3.60
CA LEU A 96 -4.81 8.67 -4.33
C LEU A 96 -5.12 10.08 -4.84
N GLN A 97 -6.37 10.37 -5.19
CA GLN A 97 -6.84 11.71 -5.58
C GLN A 97 -6.84 12.66 -4.37
N ASP A 98 -7.23 12.18 -3.18
CA ASP A 98 -7.22 12.93 -1.92
C ASP A 98 -5.80 13.05 -1.30
N ARG A 99 -4.77 13.19 -2.13
CA ARG A 99 -3.37 13.25 -1.67
C ARG A 99 -3.08 14.57 -0.93
N PRO A 100 -2.52 14.50 0.29
CA PRO A 100 -2.05 15.70 0.98
C PRO A 100 -0.78 16.26 0.33
N ARG A 101 -0.67 17.60 0.29
CA ARG A 101 0.58 18.28 -0.07
C ARG A 101 1.58 18.07 1.07
N VAL A 102 2.77 17.56 0.73
CA VAL A 102 3.83 17.28 1.71
C VAL A 102 5.12 17.98 1.33
N GLN A 103 5.86 18.44 2.33
CA GLN A 103 7.18 19.04 2.18
C GLN A 103 8.23 18.04 2.70
N VAL A 104 9.31 17.85 1.94
CA VAL A 104 10.45 17.05 2.39
C VAL A 104 11.16 17.81 3.50
N LEU A 105 11.45 17.14 4.62
CA LEU A 105 12.27 17.70 5.68
C LEU A 105 13.63 18.09 5.09
N ASN A 106 13.89 19.40 5.04
CA ASN A 106 15.06 20.00 4.41
C ASN A 106 16.34 19.23 4.76
N THR A 107 16.93 18.59 3.75
CA THR A 107 18.34 18.19 3.81
C THR A 107 19.09 19.36 3.19
N ASP A 108 19.91 20.07 3.99
CA ASP A 108 20.55 21.37 3.68
C ASP A 108 20.80 21.62 2.19
N GLY A 109 20.35 22.78 1.72
CA GLY A 109 20.36 23.23 0.33
C GLY A 109 21.74 23.50 -0.24
N ASN A 110 22.59 22.48 -0.34
CA ASN A 110 23.81 22.54 -1.12
C ASN A 110 23.83 21.41 -2.15
N GLN A 111 23.75 21.79 -3.43
CA GLN A 111 24.08 20.91 -4.55
C GLN A 111 25.46 20.27 -4.30
N SER A 112 25.59 18.95 -4.43
CA SER A 112 26.67 18.34 -5.22
C SER A 112 26.69 16.80 -5.15
N SER A 113 26.57 16.19 -6.33
CA SER A 113 26.74 14.76 -6.64
C SER A 113 25.59 13.81 -6.27
N LYS A 114 25.25 12.92 -7.22
CA LYS A 114 24.34 11.76 -7.08
C LYS A 114 24.65 10.89 -5.85
N TRP A 115 25.85 10.99 -5.29
CA TRP A 115 26.33 10.17 -4.18
C TRP A 115 26.29 10.86 -2.81
N ALA A 116 26.08 12.18 -2.76
CA ALA A 116 26.06 12.92 -1.49
C ALA A 116 24.82 12.59 -0.63
N PHE A 117 23.68 12.32 -1.27
CA PHE A 117 22.46 11.88 -0.57
C PHE A 117 22.64 10.51 0.09
N LEU A 118 23.25 9.54 -0.63
CA LEU A 118 23.57 8.22 -0.09
C LEU A 118 24.57 8.29 1.08
N LYS A 119 25.53 9.21 1.04
CA LYS A 119 26.48 9.42 2.15
C LYS A 119 25.85 10.08 3.37
N LYS A 120 24.78 10.88 3.20
CA LYS A 120 24.06 11.53 4.32
C LYS A 120 23.07 10.59 5.03
N ASP A 121 22.54 9.57 4.35
CA ASP A 121 21.57 8.65 4.95
C ASP A 121 21.97 7.17 4.77
N PRO A 122 22.63 6.54 5.77
CA PRO A 122 23.04 5.15 5.68
C PRO A 122 21.85 4.17 5.54
N LYS A 123 20.64 4.57 5.96
CA LYS A 123 19.44 3.73 5.80
C LYS A 123 19.02 3.65 4.34
N ALA A 124 19.20 4.72 3.56
CA ALA A 124 18.91 4.72 2.13
C ALA A 124 19.77 3.70 1.36
N ILE A 125 21.03 3.52 1.76
CA ILE A 125 21.93 2.49 1.19
C ILE A 125 21.39 1.09 1.46
N LEU A 126 20.90 0.82 2.68
CA LEU A 126 20.32 -0.48 3.02
C LEU A 126 19.08 -0.79 2.17
N PHE A 127 18.19 0.19 1.97
CA PHE A 127 17.04 0.02 1.09
C PHE A 127 17.43 -0.16 -0.38
N LEU A 128 18.48 0.53 -0.84
CA LEU A 128 19.01 0.34 -2.20
C LEU A 128 19.52 -1.10 -2.41
N ILE A 129 20.32 -1.61 -1.47
CA ILE A 129 20.82 -2.99 -1.50
C ILE A 129 19.64 -3.97 -1.47
N TYR A 130 18.64 -3.71 -0.62
CA TYR A 130 17.43 -4.52 -0.57
C TYR A 130 16.69 -4.55 -1.90
N PHE A 131 16.40 -3.41 -2.52
CA PHE A 131 15.64 -3.38 -3.79
C PHE A 131 16.40 -4.07 -4.93
N LEU A 132 17.74 -3.97 -4.95
CA LEU A 132 18.58 -4.73 -5.89
C LEU A 132 18.46 -6.23 -5.64
N GLY A 133 18.55 -6.66 -4.38
CA GLY A 133 18.38 -8.06 -3.99
C GLY A 133 16.98 -8.61 -4.27
N ALA A 134 15.93 -7.83 -3.94
CA ALA A 134 14.54 -8.18 -4.20
C ALA A 134 14.25 -8.28 -5.70
N SER A 135 14.82 -7.38 -6.51
CA SER A 135 14.76 -7.45 -7.97
C SER A 135 15.39 -8.73 -8.51
N PHE A 136 16.58 -9.08 -8.02
CA PHE A 136 17.24 -10.33 -8.38
C PHE A 136 16.40 -11.56 -8.00
N VAL A 137 15.87 -11.60 -6.78
CA VAL A 137 15.00 -12.69 -6.31
C VAL A 137 13.71 -12.79 -7.13
N ALA A 138 13.10 -11.67 -7.50
CA ALA A 138 11.91 -11.64 -8.36
C ALA A 138 12.20 -12.27 -9.74
N VAL A 139 13.31 -11.89 -10.38
CA VAL A 139 13.73 -12.46 -11.67
C VAL A 139 14.07 -13.95 -11.53
N LEU A 140 14.83 -14.33 -10.50
CA LEU A 140 15.20 -15.71 -10.22
C LEU A 140 13.96 -16.61 -10.09
N ARG A 141 13.01 -16.20 -9.24
CA ARG A 141 11.76 -16.93 -9.01
C ARG A 141 10.89 -17.01 -10.25
N ALA A 142 10.80 -15.93 -11.02
CA ALA A 142 10.01 -15.91 -12.24
C ALA A 142 10.58 -16.86 -13.30
N PHE A 143 11.90 -16.82 -13.53
CA PHE A 143 12.56 -17.72 -14.47
C PHE A 143 12.49 -19.18 -14.01
N ALA A 144 12.51 -19.41 -12.69
CA ALA A 144 12.29 -20.73 -12.13
C ALA A 144 10.90 -21.29 -12.46
N VAL A 145 9.82 -20.53 -12.26
CA VAL A 145 8.47 -21.02 -12.57
C VAL A 145 8.17 -21.09 -14.08
N LEU A 146 8.89 -20.32 -14.91
CA LEU A 146 8.77 -20.33 -16.37
C LEU A 146 9.55 -21.46 -17.05
N GLY A 147 10.22 -22.34 -16.28
CA GLY A 147 10.92 -23.49 -16.82
C GLY A 147 12.36 -23.22 -17.24
N GLY A 148 13.06 -22.34 -16.52
CA GLY A 148 14.49 -22.09 -16.71
C GLY A 148 15.35 -23.36 -16.60
N ASP A 149 16.62 -23.22 -16.99
CA ASP A 149 17.59 -24.31 -17.07
C ASP A 149 18.03 -24.84 -15.68
N HIS A 150 19.09 -25.65 -15.63
CA HIS A 150 19.56 -26.40 -14.46
C HIS A 150 19.66 -25.59 -13.16
N ILE A 151 20.14 -24.34 -13.19
CA ILE A 151 20.27 -23.49 -12.00
C ILE A 151 18.91 -23.23 -11.35
N PHE A 152 17.91 -22.93 -12.17
CA PHE A 152 16.57 -22.62 -11.69
C PHE A 152 15.82 -23.87 -11.20
N LYS A 153 16.03 -25.01 -11.86
CA LYS A 153 15.51 -26.31 -11.40
C LYS A 153 16.11 -26.69 -10.06
N SER A 154 17.42 -26.47 -9.88
CA SER A 154 18.09 -26.70 -8.59
C SER A 154 17.50 -25.81 -7.50
N TYR A 155 17.22 -24.53 -7.78
CA TYR A 155 16.54 -23.64 -6.84
C TYR A 155 15.15 -24.15 -6.44
N LEU A 156 14.32 -24.57 -7.41
CA LEU A 156 12.99 -25.11 -7.12
C LEU A 156 13.06 -26.33 -6.21
N ILE A 157 13.93 -27.29 -6.52
CA ILE A 157 14.00 -28.56 -5.79
C ILE A 157 14.60 -28.36 -4.38
N ASN A 158 15.64 -27.53 -4.27
CA ASN A 158 16.42 -27.42 -3.04
C ASN A 158 15.97 -26.30 -2.11
N MET A 159 15.37 -25.22 -2.62
CA MET A 159 15.02 -24.04 -1.83
C MET A 159 13.51 -23.86 -1.71
N GLU A 160 12.78 -23.78 -2.83
CA GLU A 160 11.34 -23.46 -2.83
C GLU A 160 10.48 -24.45 -3.63
N PRO A 161 10.33 -25.70 -3.15
CA PRO A 161 9.56 -26.73 -3.86
C PRO A 161 8.09 -26.37 -4.08
N TYR A 162 7.53 -25.52 -3.21
CA TYR A 162 6.15 -25.06 -3.30
C TYR A 162 5.84 -24.37 -4.64
N LEU A 163 6.83 -23.77 -5.28
CA LEU A 163 6.68 -23.15 -6.61
C LEU A 163 6.29 -24.15 -7.71
N MET A 164 6.50 -25.44 -7.48
CA MET A 164 6.10 -26.51 -8.40
C MET A 164 4.66 -27.00 -8.18
N ASP A 165 3.91 -26.42 -7.24
CA ASP A 165 2.56 -26.87 -6.92
C ASP A 165 1.59 -26.75 -8.14
N PRO A 166 0.75 -27.77 -8.39
CA PRO A 166 -0.14 -27.80 -9.55
C PRO A 166 -1.31 -26.82 -9.47
N SER A 167 -1.55 -26.16 -8.32
CA SER A 167 -2.64 -25.20 -8.15
C SER A 167 -2.43 -23.88 -8.90
N ALA A 168 -1.27 -23.67 -9.55
CA ALA A 168 -0.89 -22.47 -10.30
C ALA A 168 -0.75 -21.17 -9.48
N PHE A 169 -1.31 -21.07 -8.28
CA PHE A 169 -1.18 -19.90 -7.40
C PHE A 169 0.27 -19.46 -7.13
N PRO A 170 1.19 -20.34 -6.70
CA PRO A 170 2.57 -19.90 -6.47
C PRO A 170 3.25 -19.39 -7.75
N LYS A 171 2.93 -20.00 -8.92
CA LYS A 171 3.45 -19.53 -10.21
C LYS A 171 2.91 -18.14 -10.53
N MET A 172 1.60 -17.93 -10.38
CA MET A 172 0.97 -16.62 -10.59
C MET A 172 1.59 -15.55 -9.69
N GLN A 173 1.85 -15.87 -8.42
CA GLN A 173 2.49 -14.95 -7.50
C GLN A 173 3.90 -14.54 -7.98
N MET A 174 4.70 -15.45 -8.52
CA MET A 174 6.03 -15.11 -9.07
C MET A 174 5.92 -14.25 -10.34
N LEU A 175 4.90 -14.46 -11.16
CA LEU A 175 4.62 -13.60 -12.31
C LEU A 175 4.18 -12.21 -11.87
N VAL A 176 3.37 -12.10 -10.81
CA VAL A 176 3.01 -10.79 -10.23
C VAL A 176 4.26 -10.07 -9.71
N TYR A 177 5.20 -10.80 -9.09
CA TYR A 177 6.48 -10.21 -8.70
C TYR A 177 7.29 -9.71 -9.90
N LEU A 178 7.36 -10.49 -10.98
CA LEU A 178 8.07 -10.08 -12.19
C LEU A 178 7.44 -8.86 -12.88
N PHE A 179 6.12 -8.84 -13.03
CA PHE A 179 5.45 -7.81 -13.84
C PHE A 179 5.03 -6.58 -13.06
N TYR A 180 4.87 -6.66 -11.73
CA TYR A 180 4.42 -5.52 -10.92
C TYR A 180 5.44 -5.12 -9.85
N PHE A 181 6.01 -6.07 -9.11
CA PHE A 181 6.96 -5.71 -8.05
C PHE A 181 8.31 -5.28 -8.61
N LEU A 182 8.82 -5.94 -9.64
CA LEU A 182 10.11 -5.59 -10.25
C LEU A 182 10.12 -4.17 -10.85
N PRO A 183 9.13 -3.74 -11.66
CA PRO A 183 9.07 -2.34 -12.10
C PRO A 183 9.00 -1.34 -10.93
N TYR A 184 8.26 -1.69 -9.86
CA TYR A 184 8.24 -0.88 -8.64
C TYR A 184 9.63 -0.81 -7.98
N TYR A 185 10.33 -1.94 -7.82
CA TYR A 185 11.70 -1.98 -7.26
C TYR A 185 12.69 -1.16 -8.07
N ILE A 186 12.64 -1.25 -9.40
CA ILE A 186 13.47 -0.43 -10.29
C ILE A 186 13.14 1.05 -10.10
N SER A 187 11.85 1.40 -10.00
CA SER A 187 11.42 2.77 -9.75
C SER A 187 11.92 3.30 -8.40
N MET A 188 11.92 2.46 -7.35
CA MET A 188 12.46 2.82 -6.04
C MET A 188 13.99 2.95 -6.05
N ILE A 189 14.70 2.11 -6.80
CA ILE A 189 16.15 2.24 -7.00
C ILE A 189 16.45 3.59 -7.67
N VAL A 190 15.74 3.92 -8.76
CA VAL A 190 15.91 5.20 -9.46
C VAL A 190 15.59 6.36 -8.53
N PHE A 191 14.52 6.28 -7.73
CA PHE A 191 14.18 7.29 -6.74
C PHE A 191 15.28 7.46 -5.68
N LEU A 192 15.80 6.38 -5.09
CA LEU A 192 16.86 6.46 -4.09
C LEU A 192 18.17 7.02 -4.66
N LEU A 193 18.44 6.79 -5.94
CA LEU A 193 19.60 7.33 -6.65
C LEU A 193 19.39 8.78 -7.15
N SER A 194 18.14 9.22 -7.25
CA SER A 194 17.78 10.54 -7.76
C SER A 194 17.42 11.46 -6.60
N THR A 195 18.07 12.61 -6.49
CA THR A 195 17.73 13.64 -5.48
C THR A 195 16.45 14.41 -5.87
N GLN A 196 15.44 13.73 -6.43
CA GLN A 196 14.19 14.33 -6.86
C GLN A 196 13.18 14.32 -5.72
N THR A 197 13.10 15.45 -5.02
CA THR A 197 12.13 15.68 -3.93
C THR A 197 10.70 15.84 -4.43
N SER A 198 10.47 16.16 -5.72
CA SER A 198 9.12 16.37 -6.26
C SER A 198 8.26 15.11 -6.37
N LEU A 199 8.87 13.92 -6.34
CA LEU A 199 8.17 12.63 -6.47
C LEU A 199 7.87 11.95 -5.12
N ILE A 200 8.30 12.55 -4.01
CA ILE A 200 8.22 11.91 -2.68
C ILE A 200 6.78 11.51 -2.29
N SER A 201 5.78 12.33 -2.63
CA SER A 201 4.39 12.07 -2.23
C SER A 201 3.83 10.82 -2.93
N TRP A 202 4.19 10.63 -4.21
CA TRP A 202 3.85 9.41 -4.95
C TRP A 202 4.57 8.20 -4.38
N VAL A 203 5.85 8.35 -4.01
CA VAL A 203 6.64 7.26 -3.41
C VAL A 203 6.03 6.81 -2.10
N ILE A 204 5.58 7.73 -1.24
CA ILE A 204 4.91 7.39 0.02
C ILE A 204 3.64 6.58 -0.27
N ASP A 205 2.77 7.09 -1.13
CA ASP A 205 1.52 6.40 -1.46
C ASP A 205 1.75 4.99 -2.01
N PHE A 206 2.66 4.85 -2.97
CA PHE A 206 3.00 3.55 -3.55
C PHE A 206 3.73 2.65 -2.55
N SER A 207 4.46 3.20 -1.59
CA SER A 207 5.09 2.41 -0.52
C SER A 207 4.07 1.80 0.42
N PHE A 208 2.97 2.50 0.75
CA PHE A 208 1.85 1.92 1.51
C PHE A 208 1.18 0.79 0.73
N ILE A 209 0.84 1.03 -0.54
CA ILE A 209 0.24 0.01 -1.42
C ILE A 209 1.17 -1.22 -1.52
N HIS A 210 2.46 -0.99 -1.78
CA HIS A 210 3.43 -2.07 -1.91
C HIS A 210 3.65 -2.83 -0.59
N ALA A 211 3.69 -2.14 0.55
CA ALA A 211 3.83 -2.77 1.86
C ALA A 211 2.65 -3.70 2.18
N GLY A 212 1.42 -3.27 1.89
CA GLY A 212 0.23 -4.09 2.03
C GLY A 212 0.19 -5.29 1.07
N ALA A 213 0.58 -5.07 -0.18
CA ALA A 213 0.71 -6.13 -1.17
C ALA A 213 1.76 -7.17 -0.72
N ALA A 214 2.96 -6.73 -0.34
CA ALA A 214 4.05 -7.59 0.11
C ALA A 214 3.69 -8.38 1.36
N ALA A 215 2.97 -7.78 2.32
CA ALA A 215 2.54 -8.47 3.53
C ALA A 215 1.62 -9.66 3.22
N GLN A 216 0.59 -9.41 2.39
CA GLN A 216 -0.34 -10.45 1.95
C GLN A 216 0.37 -11.54 1.13
N ALA A 217 1.28 -11.11 0.24
CA ALA A 217 2.05 -11.99 -0.63
C ALA A 217 2.88 -12.98 0.19
N GLN A 218 3.68 -12.46 1.12
CA GLN A 218 4.62 -13.27 1.89
C GLN A 218 3.89 -14.12 2.93
N PHE A 219 2.83 -13.60 3.55
CA PHE A 219 1.99 -14.40 4.45
C PHE A 219 1.44 -15.63 3.72
N SER A 220 0.83 -15.43 2.55
CA SER A 220 0.26 -16.52 1.76
C SER A 220 1.33 -17.47 1.22
N HIS A 221 2.47 -16.96 0.79
CA HIS A 221 3.58 -17.79 0.27
C HIS A 221 4.24 -18.64 1.35
N ILE A 222 4.68 -18.02 2.45
CA ILE A 222 5.30 -18.72 3.59
C ILE A 222 4.30 -19.72 4.16
N GLY A 223 3.08 -19.25 4.41
CA GLY A 223 2.02 -20.06 4.97
C GLY A 223 1.73 -21.30 4.13
N SER A 224 1.57 -21.13 2.83
CA SER A 224 1.29 -22.25 1.91
C SER A 224 2.46 -23.20 1.78
N SER A 225 3.69 -22.70 1.82
CA SER A 225 4.91 -23.52 1.75
C SER A 225 5.04 -24.46 2.97
N LEU A 226 4.42 -24.11 4.09
CA LEU A 226 4.45 -24.88 5.33
C LEU A 226 3.15 -25.66 5.60
N HIS A 227 2.05 -25.30 4.94
CA HIS A 227 0.72 -25.82 5.25
C HIS A 227 0.57 -27.32 4.98
N TYR A 228 -0.21 -28.02 5.82
CA TYR A 228 -0.43 -29.48 5.67
C TYR A 228 -1.14 -29.86 4.37
N ARG A 229 -1.90 -28.94 3.76
CA ARG A 229 -2.58 -29.13 2.46
C ARG A 229 -1.62 -29.12 1.28
N THR A 230 -0.40 -28.61 1.45
CA THR A 230 0.67 -28.73 0.46
C THR A 230 1.30 -30.13 0.57
N PRO A 231 1.49 -30.87 -0.54
CA PRO A 231 2.15 -32.17 -0.52
C PRO A 231 3.51 -32.11 0.17
N TYR A 232 3.86 -33.13 0.94
CA TYR A 232 5.09 -33.12 1.75
C TYR A 232 6.37 -32.86 0.92
N SER A 233 6.45 -33.43 -0.29
CA SER A 233 7.55 -33.22 -1.23
C SER A 233 7.68 -31.79 -1.76
N LEU A 234 6.61 -30.99 -1.66
CA LEU A 234 6.55 -29.61 -2.12
C LEU A 234 6.64 -28.60 -0.97
N ARG A 235 6.77 -29.06 0.28
CA ARG A 235 6.97 -28.17 1.44
C ARG A 235 8.43 -27.72 1.53
N VAL A 236 8.67 -26.70 2.34
CA VAL A 236 10.02 -26.18 2.60
C VAL A 236 10.96 -27.32 3.05
N PRO A 237 12.12 -27.50 2.42
CA PRO A 237 13.09 -28.53 2.81
C PRO A 237 13.59 -28.34 4.23
N GLN A 238 13.73 -29.43 4.97
CA GLN A 238 14.19 -29.42 6.38
C GLN A 238 15.71 -29.31 6.53
N LYS A 239 16.46 -29.31 5.41
CA LYS A 239 17.91 -29.13 5.47
C LYS A 239 18.22 -27.72 5.98
N THR A 240 18.99 -27.64 7.06
CA THR A 240 19.25 -26.42 7.84
C THR A 240 19.64 -25.21 6.96
N SER A 241 20.55 -25.38 6.01
CA SER A 241 21.02 -24.29 5.13
C SER A 241 19.91 -23.68 4.26
N TYR A 242 19.08 -24.53 3.67
CA TYR A 242 18.00 -24.11 2.78
C TYR A 242 16.84 -23.52 3.57
N TRP A 243 16.56 -24.10 4.73
CA TRP A 243 15.56 -23.59 5.65
C TRP A 243 15.86 -22.16 6.13
N PHE A 244 17.11 -21.88 6.53
CA PHE A 244 17.51 -20.52 6.89
C PHE A 244 17.45 -19.54 5.72
N THR A 245 17.82 -19.98 4.51
CA THR A 245 17.76 -19.15 3.30
C THR A 245 16.32 -18.81 2.94
N PHE A 246 15.42 -19.79 3.00
CA PHE A 246 13.98 -19.60 2.79
C PHE A 246 13.42 -18.54 3.74
N TRP A 247 13.67 -18.66 5.05
CA TRP A 247 13.19 -17.69 6.03
C TRP A 247 13.83 -16.31 5.83
N GLY A 248 15.14 -16.26 5.60
CA GLY A 248 15.85 -14.99 5.39
C GLY A 248 15.28 -14.20 4.21
N ILE A 249 15.09 -14.86 3.06
CA ILE A 249 14.52 -14.22 1.87
C ILE A 249 13.08 -13.78 2.14
N ASN A 250 12.21 -14.69 2.57
CA ASN A 250 10.78 -14.39 2.68
C ASN A 250 10.45 -13.40 3.81
N LEU A 251 11.16 -13.46 4.94
CA LEU A 251 11.00 -12.45 6.00
C LEU A 251 11.57 -11.09 5.59
N SER A 252 12.67 -11.04 4.82
CA SER A 252 13.16 -9.76 4.30
C SER A 252 12.15 -9.12 3.34
N LEU A 253 11.55 -9.92 2.46
CA LEU A 253 10.51 -9.48 1.54
C LEU A 253 9.20 -9.08 2.25
N LEU A 254 8.96 -9.59 3.46
CA LEU A 254 7.83 -9.21 4.30
C LEU A 254 8.10 -7.91 5.05
N MET A 255 9.23 -7.84 5.75
CA MET A 255 9.54 -6.81 6.75
C MET A 255 10.09 -5.52 6.14
N VAL A 256 10.99 -5.62 5.16
CA VAL A 256 11.68 -4.43 4.62
C VAL A 256 10.72 -3.47 3.90
N PRO A 257 9.69 -3.92 3.15
CA PRO A 257 8.68 -3.01 2.61
C PRO A 257 7.96 -2.19 3.68
N GLN A 258 7.67 -2.78 4.84
CA GLN A 258 7.05 -2.07 5.98
C GLN A 258 8.00 -1.00 6.52
N LEU A 259 9.28 -1.36 6.69
CA LEU A 259 10.30 -0.42 7.15
C LEU A 259 10.55 0.70 6.14
N PHE A 260 10.48 0.41 4.84
CA PHE A 260 10.65 1.39 3.78
C PHE A 260 9.49 2.39 3.74
N MET A 261 8.26 1.92 3.89
CA MET A 261 7.07 2.76 4.05
C MET A 261 7.22 3.74 5.23
N LEU A 262 7.60 3.24 6.41
CA LEU A 262 7.84 4.06 7.60
C LEU A 262 9.01 5.05 7.39
N TYR A 263 10.07 4.60 6.70
CA TYR A 263 11.18 5.45 6.34
C TYR A 263 10.73 6.62 5.47
N CYS A 264 9.98 6.38 4.39
CA CYS A 264 9.47 7.43 3.51
C CYS A 264 8.55 8.41 4.25
N GLN A 265 7.67 7.91 5.13
CA GLN A 265 6.79 8.76 5.94
C GLN A 265 7.59 9.65 6.89
N SER A 266 8.66 9.14 7.51
CA SER A 266 9.51 9.92 8.43
C SER A 266 10.29 11.07 7.78
N LYS A 267 10.32 11.13 6.44
CA LYS A 267 11.07 12.14 5.67
C LYS A 267 10.22 13.34 5.23
N VAL A 268 8.92 13.31 5.51
CA VAL A 268 8.01 14.37 5.09
C VAL A 268 7.24 14.96 6.26
N VAL A 269 6.84 16.22 6.09
CA VAL A 269 5.89 16.91 6.98
C VAL A 269 4.72 17.39 6.11
N PRO A 270 3.46 17.30 6.60
CA PRO A 270 2.32 17.88 5.90
C PRO A 270 2.52 19.39 5.73
N ILE A 271 2.25 19.90 4.54
CA ILE A 271 2.17 21.35 4.35
C ILE A 271 0.85 21.79 4.98
N VAL A 272 0.93 22.39 6.16
CA VAL A 272 -0.19 23.16 6.69
C VAL A 272 -0.27 24.41 5.81
N GLU A 273 -1.27 24.49 4.95
CA GLU A 273 -1.65 25.79 4.38
C GLU A 273 -2.07 26.66 5.57
N GLU A 274 -1.15 27.49 6.08
CA GLU A 274 -1.58 28.66 6.82
C GLU A 274 -2.58 29.38 5.93
N GLU A 275 -3.82 29.57 6.42
CA GLU A 275 -4.80 30.43 5.79
C GLU A 275 -4.09 31.68 5.28
N GLY A 276 -4.03 31.82 3.95
CA GLY A 276 -3.19 32.83 3.32
C GLY A 276 -3.48 34.22 3.88
N PRO A 277 -2.49 35.14 3.86
CA PRO A 277 -2.66 36.50 4.35
C PRO A 277 -3.85 37.24 3.73
N ASP A 278 -4.31 36.80 2.54
CA ASP A 278 -5.51 37.33 1.88
C ASP A 278 -6.84 36.92 2.54
N ILE A 279 -6.96 35.72 3.13
CA ILE A 279 -8.18 35.33 3.86
C ILE A 279 -8.23 36.05 5.21
N LYS A 280 -7.10 36.14 5.92
CA LYS A 280 -7.01 36.95 7.15
C LYS A 280 -7.26 38.43 6.88
N ARG A 281 -6.76 38.99 5.76
CA ARG A 281 -7.11 40.35 5.33
C ARG A 281 -8.58 40.48 4.99
N SER A 282 -9.14 39.56 4.22
CA SER A 282 -10.56 39.59 3.80
C SER A 282 -11.51 39.50 4.99
N MET A 283 -11.22 38.62 5.96
CA MET A 283 -11.98 38.50 7.22
C MET A 283 -11.79 39.72 8.12
N ALA A 284 -10.58 40.28 8.20
CA ALA A 284 -10.34 41.52 8.96
C ALA A 284 -11.07 42.71 8.34
N THR A 285 -11.11 42.82 7.00
CA THR A 285 -11.86 43.86 6.30
C THR A 285 -13.38 43.67 6.40
N MET A 286 -13.88 42.43 6.40
CA MET A 286 -15.31 42.17 6.64
C MET A 286 -15.73 42.55 8.07
N ASN A 287 -14.94 42.17 9.08
CA ASN A 287 -15.21 42.56 10.47
C ASN A 287 -15.12 44.08 10.67
N SER A 288 -14.20 44.77 9.99
CA SER A 288 -14.14 46.25 10.06
C SER A 288 -15.33 46.91 9.37
N GLN A 289 -15.83 46.34 8.27
CA GLN A 289 -16.98 46.88 7.55
C GLN A 289 -18.28 46.68 8.33
N GLU A 290 -18.50 45.49 8.90
CA GLU A 290 -19.68 45.19 9.72
C GLU A 290 -19.75 46.06 10.98
N SER A 291 -18.60 46.35 11.60
CA SER A 291 -18.54 47.25 12.77
C SER A 291 -18.81 48.71 12.41
N LEU A 292 -18.34 49.20 11.25
CA LEU A 292 -18.67 50.54 10.75
C LEU A 292 -20.16 50.66 10.43
N ASP A 293 -20.74 49.67 9.75
CA ASP A 293 -22.17 49.64 9.42
C ASP A 293 -23.05 49.59 10.67
N ALA A 294 -22.60 48.94 11.75
CA ALA A 294 -23.30 48.92 13.03
C ALA A 294 -23.29 50.29 13.72
N ILE A 295 -22.16 51.02 13.66
CA ILE A 295 -22.02 52.37 14.21
C ILE A 295 -22.91 53.35 13.44
N ASP A 296 -22.93 53.28 12.10
CA ASP A 296 -23.77 54.16 11.28
C ASP A 296 -25.27 53.96 11.55
N ARG A 297 -25.71 52.71 11.73
CA ARG A 297 -27.10 52.41 12.13
C ARG A 297 -27.43 52.95 13.53
N LEU A 298 -26.48 52.91 14.46
CA LEU A 298 -26.68 53.48 15.81
C LEU A 298 -26.76 55.00 15.77
N VAL A 299 -25.92 55.66 14.96
CA VAL A 299 -25.93 57.11 14.75
C VAL A 299 -27.22 57.55 14.06
N GLU A 300 -27.68 56.82 13.04
CA GLU A 300 -28.93 57.13 12.35
C GLU A 300 -30.14 56.98 13.28
N ASN A 301 -30.20 55.91 14.07
CA ASN A 301 -31.25 55.70 15.07
C ASN A 301 -31.24 56.77 16.17
N ALA A 302 -30.06 57.17 16.66
CA ALA A 302 -29.93 58.25 17.64
C ALA A 302 -30.42 59.59 17.07
N THR A 303 -30.11 59.87 15.80
CA THR A 303 -30.54 61.10 15.11
C THR A 303 -32.04 61.11 14.85
N ARG A 304 -32.62 59.95 14.50
CA ARG A 304 -34.07 59.77 14.32
C ARG A 304 -34.84 59.97 15.63
N ASN A 305 -34.36 59.38 16.73
CA ASN A 305 -34.97 59.54 18.05
C ASN A 305 -34.89 60.98 18.56
N ARG A 306 -33.81 61.71 18.26
CA ARG A 306 -33.65 63.13 18.60
C ARG A 306 -34.62 64.03 17.83
N LYS A 307 -34.97 63.70 16.57
CA LYS A 307 -36.00 64.42 15.79
C LYS A 307 -37.42 64.16 16.30
N ILE A 308 -37.71 62.97 16.82
CA ILE A 308 -39.02 62.63 17.40
C ILE A 308 -39.23 63.34 18.75
N ALA A 309 -38.16 63.55 19.53
CA ALA A 309 -38.22 64.28 20.81
C ALA A 309 -38.37 65.81 20.69
N LEU A 310 -38.27 66.38 19.48
CA LEU A 310 -38.32 67.83 19.23
C LEU A 310 -39.58 68.29 18.48
N GLN A 311 -40.58 67.42 18.29
CA GLN A 311 -41.88 67.86 17.79
C GLN A 311 -42.71 68.48 18.92
N PRO A 312 -43.13 69.75 18.82
CA PRO A 312 -44.02 70.35 19.80
C PRO A 312 -45.42 69.72 19.69
N LYS A 313 -46.04 69.48 20.84
CA LYS A 313 -47.45 69.04 20.96
C LYS A 313 -48.41 70.06 20.35
#